data_AF-A0A388QAS8-F1
#
_entry.id   AF-A0A388QAS8-F1
#
_cell.length_a   1.000
_cell.length_b   1.000
_cell.length_c   1.000
_cell.angle_alpha   90.00
_cell.angle_beta   90.00
_cell.angle_gamma   90.00
#
_symmetry.space_group_name_H-M   'P 1'
#
loop_
_entity.id
_entity.type
_entity.pdbx_description
1 polymer ?
#
loop_
_entity_poly.entity_id
_entity_poly.type
_entity_poly.pdbx_seq_one_letter_code
_entity_poly.pdbx_strand_id
1 'polypeptide(L)'
;MQYRLGAGGQLQRRRKQLVRWLAGLAALAVLVLTAGGLQASPTTSLRLYWEWDQLRGATRDFLFRSSDTLPRAASQPAVATPAVSEAAARASYEEAAATPQVAAASSAPTAQPSPTPIIYNVISPPAAFKISGFQHEFETPNNCGPATLAILLRYWKWKGDQEKIAAVLKPQIRDRNVRWDELVQYVRTHAGWLNSLFRVGGSYETLQLFVANGYPLIIETGYELDVGWVGHYLLVTGYDANAQTVIVQDVTGGPNRTMQIAAVDKLWQQFNRLYIVVYPVADAGKIAQLLGPDADLDSNRARALEQAAADRTADTANAFAWFTHGSNLNYFERYTEAAADFDKARELGLPWRMLFYQFGPYAAYFNVGRYQDVIDLSTATLNARPELEESYVWRGWAWYMLGKRTQAITDFRAALAINPNFTDAQNALGILGVK
;
A
#
# COMPACT_ATOMS: atom_id res chain seq x y z
N MET A 1 -46.07 -18.16 -39.16
CA MET A 1 -45.04 -18.66 -40.09
C MET A 1 -43.71 -18.03 -39.68
N GLN A 2 -42.67 -18.85 -39.62
CA GLN A 2 -41.35 -18.68 -38.96
C GLN A 2 -40.56 -17.41 -39.31
N TYR A 3 -39.71 -16.93 -38.37
CA TYR A 3 -38.40 -16.24 -38.49
C TYR A 3 -38.21 -15.39 -37.20
N ARG A 4 -37.17 -15.44 -36.35
CA ARG A 4 -35.76 -15.86 -36.39
C ARG A 4 -35.32 -16.30 -34.97
N LEU A 5 -34.90 -17.55 -34.81
CA LEU A 5 -34.03 -18.00 -33.71
C LEU A 5 -32.73 -18.46 -34.36
N GLY A 6 -31.68 -17.62 -34.37
CA GLY A 6 -30.43 -17.98 -35.07
C GLY A 6 -29.18 -17.17 -34.73
N ALA A 7 -29.31 -15.96 -34.15
CA ALA A 7 -28.14 -15.11 -33.91
C ALA A 7 -27.34 -15.47 -32.63
N GLY A 8 -28.01 -15.95 -31.57
CA GLY A 8 -27.35 -16.24 -30.28
C GLY A 8 -26.41 -17.47 -30.31
N GLY A 9 -26.77 -18.51 -31.06
CA GLY A 9 -25.99 -19.75 -31.15
C GLY A 9 -24.67 -19.61 -31.92
N GLN A 10 -24.62 -18.71 -32.90
CA GLN A 10 -23.40 -18.47 -33.69
C GLN A 10 -22.35 -17.66 -32.92
N LEU A 11 -22.76 -16.65 -32.14
CA LEU A 11 -21.83 -15.89 -31.28
C LEU A 11 -21.23 -16.78 -30.18
N GLN A 12 -22.03 -17.65 -29.58
CA GLN A 12 -21.58 -18.56 -28.52
C GLN A 12 -20.64 -19.66 -29.05
N ARG A 13 -20.88 -20.16 -30.27
CA ARG A 13 -19.96 -21.09 -30.96
C ARG A 13 -18.65 -20.42 -31.36
N ARG A 14 -18.69 -19.18 -31.87
CA ARG A 14 -17.49 -18.40 -32.20
C ARG A 14 -16.65 -18.10 -30.96
N ARG A 15 -17.26 -17.74 -29.82
CA ARG A 15 -16.56 -17.60 -28.53
C ARG A 15 -15.90 -18.91 -28.08
N LYS A 16 -16.60 -20.05 -28.14
CA LYS A 16 -16.03 -21.36 -27.76
C LYS A 16 -14.86 -21.78 -28.67
N GLN A 17 -14.94 -21.48 -29.97
CA GLN A 17 -13.86 -21.72 -30.91
C GLN A 17 -12.66 -20.82 -30.63
N LEU A 18 -12.88 -19.52 -30.36
CA LEU A 18 -11.80 -18.59 -30.00
C LEU A 18 -11.08 -19.02 -28.72
N VAL A 19 -11.83 -19.44 -27.68
CA VAL A 19 -11.25 -19.95 -26.43
C VAL A 19 -10.43 -21.22 -26.66
N ARG A 20 -10.87 -22.14 -27.53
CA ARG A 20 -10.10 -23.34 -27.89
C ARG A 20 -8.81 -23.00 -28.65
N TRP A 21 -8.87 -22.02 -29.55
CA TRP A 21 -7.69 -21.54 -30.28
C TRP A 21 -6.68 -20.86 -29.35
N LEU A 22 -7.14 -20.00 -28.44
CA LEU A 22 -6.29 -19.36 -27.44
C LEU A 22 -5.68 -20.37 -26.46
N ALA A 23 -6.44 -21.40 -26.05
CA ALA A 23 -5.94 -22.49 -25.23
C ALA A 23 -4.87 -23.33 -25.97
N GLY A 24 -5.06 -23.57 -27.28
CA GLY A 24 -4.06 -24.25 -28.11
C GLY A 24 -2.77 -23.45 -28.27
N LEU A 25 -2.87 -22.13 -28.46
CA LEU A 25 -1.70 -21.24 -28.53
C LEU A 25 -0.96 -21.14 -27.20
N ALA A 26 -1.70 -21.09 -26.08
CA ALA A 26 -1.11 -21.12 -24.74
C ALA A 26 -0.40 -22.46 -24.45
N ALA A 27 -0.97 -23.59 -24.86
CA ALA A 27 -0.33 -24.91 -24.72
C ALA A 27 0.94 -25.02 -25.57
N LEU A 28 0.93 -24.45 -26.79
CA LEU A 28 2.11 -24.41 -27.66
C LEU A 28 3.21 -23.52 -27.07
N ALA A 29 2.86 -22.36 -26.49
CA ALA A 29 3.79 -21.49 -25.80
C ALA A 29 4.43 -22.18 -24.58
N VAL A 30 3.66 -22.92 -23.78
CA VAL A 30 4.17 -23.73 -22.66
C VAL A 30 5.16 -24.79 -23.14
N LEU A 31 4.87 -25.48 -24.25
CA LEU A 31 5.77 -26.48 -24.85
C LEU A 31 7.09 -25.89 -25.36
N VAL A 32 7.04 -24.70 -25.95
CA VAL A 32 8.25 -24.00 -26.42
C VAL A 32 9.10 -23.50 -25.25
N LEU A 33 8.45 -23.07 -24.16
CA LEU A 33 9.14 -22.60 -22.95
C LEU A 33 9.75 -23.75 -22.13
N THR A 34 9.10 -24.91 -22.05
CA THR A 34 9.66 -26.09 -21.37
C THR A 34 10.83 -26.71 -22.15
N ALA A 35 10.78 -26.67 -23.48
CA ALA A 35 11.89 -27.11 -24.33
C ALA A 35 13.11 -26.14 -24.27
N GLY A 36 12.88 -24.83 -24.16
CA GLY A 36 13.95 -23.82 -24.02
C GLY A 36 14.51 -23.66 -22.60
N GLY A 37 13.75 -24.04 -21.57
CA GLY A 37 14.12 -23.89 -20.16
C GLY A 37 15.24 -24.81 -19.67
N LEU A 38 15.55 -25.89 -20.40
CA LEU A 38 16.60 -26.84 -20.03
C LEU A 38 18.05 -26.29 -20.18
N GLN A 39 18.23 -25.09 -20.74
CA GLN A 39 19.53 -24.41 -20.88
C GLN A 39 19.53 -22.94 -20.42
N ALA A 40 18.46 -22.49 -19.77
CA ALA A 40 18.25 -21.08 -19.43
C ALA A 40 18.95 -20.70 -18.11
N SER A 41 19.74 -19.62 -18.11
CA SER A 41 20.29 -19.03 -16.89
C SER A 41 19.18 -18.50 -15.96
N PRO A 42 19.42 -18.29 -14.65
CA PRO A 42 18.40 -17.82 -13.69
C PRO A 42 17.65 -16.55 -14.13
N THR A 43 18.34 -15.64 -14.84
CA THR A 43 17.76 -14.40 -15.39
C THR A 43 16.84 -14.67 -16.58
N THR A 44 17.15 -15.67 -17.40
CA THR A 44 16.33 -16.09 -18.53
C THR A 44 15.05 -16.79 -18.06
N SER A 45 15.14 -17.63 -17.03
CA SER A 45 13.95 -18.25 -16.41
C SER A 45 13.05 -17.21 -15.74
N LEU A 46 13.61 -16.17 -15.13
CA LEU A 46 12.85 -15.08 -14.52
C LEU A 46 12.11 -14.27 -15.60
N ARG A 47 12.80 -13.90 -16.70
CA ARG A 47 12.18 -13.18 -17.82
C ARG A 47 11.03 -13.96 -18.47
N LEU A 48 11.22 -15.25 -18.74
CA LEU A 48 10.19 -16.10 -19.34
C LEU A 48 8.98 -16.30 -18.40
N TYR A 49 9.25 -16.47 -17.11
CA TYR A 49 8.21 -16.50 -16.08
C TYR A 49 7.39 -15.20 -16.08
N TRP A 50 8.04 -14.05 -16.22
CA TRP A 50 7.37 -12.75 -16.24
C TRP A 50 6.60 -12.47 -17.52
N GLU A 51 7.14 -12.82 -18.68
CA GLU A 51 6.38 -12.74 -19.95
C GLU A 51 5.12 -13.62 -19.85
N TRP A 52 5.22 -14.78 -19.20
CA TRP A 52 4.09 -15.66 -18.92
C TRP A 52 3.12 -15.12 -17.85
N ASP A 53 3.60 -14.46 -16.80
CA ASP A 53 2.77 -13.84 -15.75
C ASP A 53 2.05 -12.59 -16.25
N GLN A 54 2.71 -11.76 -17.04
CA GLN A 54 2.11 -10.62 -17.75
C GLN A 54 1.09 -11.11 -18.78
N LEU A 55 1.39 -12.18 -19.52
CA LEU A 55 0.42 -12.78 -20.43
C LEU A 55 -0.78 -13.33 -19.65
N ARG A 56 -0.59 -14.10 -18.57
CA ARG A 56 -1.70 -14.60 -17.73
C ARG A 56 -2.50 -13.47 -17.09
N GLY A 57 -1.82 -12.45 -16.58
CA GLY A 57 -2.41 -11.24 -16.03
C GLY A 57 -3.26 -10.51 -17.08
N ALA A 58 -2.70 -10.25 -18.27
CA ALA A 58 -3.41 -9.62 -19.38
C ALA A 58 -4.56 -10.49 -19.90
N THR A 59 -4.41 -11.81 -19.94
CA THR A 59 -5.47 -12.74 -20.34
C THR A 59 -6.59 -12.74 -19.30
N ARG A 60 -6.25 -12.70 -18.01
CA ARG A 60 -7.23 -12.63 -16.93
C ARG A 60 -7.92 -11.27 -16.90
N ASP A 61 -7.17 -10.19 -17.03
CA ASP A 61 -7.71 -8.85 -17.16
C ASP A 61 -8.64 -8.84 -18.40
N PHE A 62 -8.24 -9.36 -19.56
CA PHE A 62 -9.12 -9.48 -20.72
C PHE A 62 -10.40 -10.33 -20.48
N LEU A 63 -10.31 -11.42 -19.72
CA LEU A 63 -11.42 -12.34 -19.48
C LEU A 63 -12.36 -11.92 -18.34
N PHE A 64 -11.84 -11.20 -17.34
CA PHE A 64 -12.51 -10.94 -16.06
C PHE A 64 -12.55 -9.46 -15.66
N ARG A 65 -11.83 -8.56 -16.35
CA ARG A 65 -11.96 -7.09 -16.18
C ARG A 65 -13.26 -6.66 -16.84
N SER A 66 -14.30 -6.50 -16.02
CA SER A 66 -15.55 -5.87 -16.46
C SER A 66 -15.48 -4.34 -16.42
N SER A 67 -14.60 -3.77 -15.58
CA SER A 67 -14.42 -2.32 -15.38
C SER A 67 -13.06 -1.99 -14.74
N ASP A 68 -12.61 -0.73 -14.89
CA ASP A 68 -11.42 -0.16 -14.24
C ASP A 68 -11.70 0.39 -12.84
N THR A 69 -12.95 0.30 -12.41
CA THR A 69 -13.46 0.84 -11.17
C THR A 69 -13.99 -0.29 -10.30
N LEU A 70 -13.90 -0.09 -8.98
CA LEU A 70 -14.47 -1.02 -8.01
C LEU A 70 -15.99 -1.15 -8.22
N PRO A 71 -16.60 -2.31 -7.88
CA PRO A 71 -18.04 -2.42 -7.83
C PRO A 71 -18.63 -1.28 -6.99
N ARG A 72 -19.78 -0.74 -7.39
CA ARG A 72 -20.50 0.21 -6.53
C ARG A 72 -20.96 -0.52 -5.26
N ALA A 73 -20.94 0.14 -4.12
CA ALA A 73 -21.51 -0.43 -2.91
C ALA A 73 -23.00 -0.75 -3.12
N ALA A 74 -23.44 -1.91 -2.65
CA ALA A 74 -24.87 -2.17 -2.55
C ALA A 74 -25.42 -1.24 -1.45
N SER A 75 -26.51 -0.52 -1.74
CA SER A 75 -27.18 0.29 -0.74
C SER A 75 -27.77 -0.63 0.33
N GLN A 76 -27.08 -0.81 1.46
CA GLN A 76 -27.58 -1.52 2.63
C GLN A 76 -27.63 -0.58 3.84
N PRO A 77 -28.73 -0.58 4.62
CA PRO A 77 -28.78 0.16 5.87
C PRO A 77 -27.81 -0.46 6.88
N ALA A 78 -27.12 0.38 7.65
CA ALA A 78 -26.26 -0.05 8.74
C ALA A 78 -27.05 -0.89 9.75
N VAL A 79 -26.55 -2.09 10.06
CA VAL A 79 -27.14 -2.94 11.10
C VAL A 79 -26.38 -2.68 12.40
N ALA A 80 -27.10 -2.39 13.48
CA ALA A 80 -26.49 -2.25 14.80
C ALA A 80 -25.76 -3.54 15.18
N THR A 81 -24.47 -3.43 15.50
CA THR A 81 -23.60 -4.55 15.86
C THR A 81 -23.86 -4.99 17.32
N PRO A 82 -23.84 -6.30 17.61
CA PRO A 82 -23.63 -6.77 18.97
C PRO A 82 -22.19 -6.43 19.40
N ALA A 83 -21.99 -6.13 20.69
CA ALA A 83 -20.69 -5.75 21.23
C ALA A 83 -19.64 -6.82 20.91
N VAL A 84 -18.74 -6.48 19.99
CA VAL A 84 -17.55 -7.29 19.67
C VAL A 84 -16.52 -7.03 20.76
N SER A 85 -15.84 -8.08 21.25
CA SER A 85 -14.71 -7.90 22.16
C SER A 85 -13.63 -7.03 21.49
N GLU A 86 -13.04 -6.08 22.20
CA GLU A 86 -11.96 -5.17 21.75
C GLU A 86 -10.90 -5.85 20.85
N ALA A 87 -10.60 -7.13 21.07
CA ALA A 87 -9.63 -7.89 20.30
C ALA A 87 -9.97 -8.08 18.79
N ALA A 88 -11.25 -8.07 18.40
CA ALA A 88 -11.66 -8.18 16.99
C ALA A 88 -12.03 -6.81 16.36
N ALA A 89 -12.21 -5.78 17.19
CA ALA A 89 -12.39 -4.39 16.75
C ALA A 89 -11.05 -3.73 16.34
N ARG A 90 -9.93 -4.18 16.91
CA ARG A 90 -8.56 -3.71 16.60
C ARG A 90 -8.01 -4.14 15.23
N ALA A 91 -8.86 -4.50 14.28
CA ALA A 91 -8.44 -4.74 12.90
C ALA A 91 -8.18 -3.44 12.11
N SER A 92 -7.76 -2.36 12.79
CA SER A 92 -7.10 -1.25 12.12
C SER A 92 -5.62 -1.61 12.01
N TYR A 93 -5.19 -1.98 10.81
CA TYR A 93 -3.79 -2.36 10.52
C TYR A 93 -2.81 -1.22 10.84
N GLU A 94 -3.29 0.03 10.94
CA GLU A 94 -2.49 1.19 11.31
C GLU A 94 -2.07 1.16 12.80
N GLU A 95 -2.85 0.54 13.69
CA GLU A 95 -2.49 0.42 15.12
C GLU A 95 -1.32 -0.55 15.34
N ALA A 96 -1.19 -1.58 14.50
CA ALA A 96 -0.05 -2.52 14.54
C ALA A 96 1.29 -1.86 14.14
N ALA A 97 1.25 -0.74 13.41
CA ALA A 97 2.42 0.07 13.06
C ALA A 97 2.79 1.10 14.15
N ALA A 98 1.97 1.25 15.20
CA ALA A 98 2.30 2.08 16.34
C ALA A 98 3.51 1.51 17.09
N THR A 99 4.48 2.39 17.35
CA THR A 99 5.65 2.08 18.17
C THR A 99 5.18 1.51 19.52
N PRO A 100 5.74 0.41 20.04
CA PRO A 100 5.41 -0.06 21.37
C PRO A 100 5.64 1.08 22.36
N GLN A 101 4.58 1.55 22.98
CA GLN A 101 4.69 2.45 24.12
C GLN A 101 5.39 1.66 25.21
N VAL A 102 6.61 2.08 25.58
CA VAL A 102 7.35 1.46 26.68
C VAL A 102 6.44 1.49 27.90
N ALA A 103 6.02 0.31 28.37
CA ALA A 103 5.21 0.16 29.55
C ALA A 103 5.91 0.90 30.70
N ALA A 104 5.30 1.97 31.19
CA ALA A 104 5.80 2.69 32.35
C ALA A 104 5.75 1.74 33.54
N ALA A 105 6.92 1.22 33.93
CA ALA A 105 7.07 0.51 35.17
C ALA A 105 6.70 1.46 36.31
N SER A 106 5.64 1.12 37.04
CA SER A 106 5.23 1.81 38.25
C SER A 106 6.27 1.55 39.34
N SER A 107 7.26 2.42 39.41
CA SER A 107 8.12 2.61 40.58
C SER A 107 8.05 4.07 40.97
N ALA A 108 7.73 4.34 42.24
CA ALA A 108 7.61 5.68 42.80
C ALA A 108 8.79 6.60 42.37
N PRO A 109 8.54 7.84 41.95
CA PRO A 109 9.57 8.68 41.36
C PRO A 109 10.53 9.15 42.46
N THR A 110 11.77 8.68 42.38
CA THR A 110 12.88 9.45 42.96
C THR A 110 13.04 10.67 42.05
N ALA A 111 13.02 11.89 42.60
CA ALA A 111 13.15 13.13 41.82
C ALA A 111 14.52 13.18 41.14
N GLN A 112 14.61 12.57 39.97
CA GLN A 112 15.75 12.68 39.07
C GLN A 112 15.66 14.06 38.41
N PRO A 113 16.74 14.84 38.33
CA PRO A 113 16.70 16.14 37.68
C PRO A 113 16.18 15.96 36.26
N SER A 114 15.12 16.71 35.90
CA SER A 114 14.59 16.75 34.53
C SER A 114 15.76 16.97 33.57
N PRO A 115 16.02 16.07 32.60
CA PRO A 115 17.08 16.28 31.65
C PRO A 115 16.83 17.60 30.94
N THR A 116 17.84 18.47 30.91
CA THR A 116 17.79 19.71 30.12
C THR A 116 17.45 19.32 28.68
N PRO A 117 16.41 19.92 28.06
CA PRO A 117 16.03 19.57 26.71
C PRO A 117 17.24 19.79 25.78
N ILE A 118 17.70 18.71 25.14
CA ILE A 118 18.73 18.81 24.10
C ILE A 118 18.08 19.55 22.93
N ILE A 119 18.53 20.77 22.66
CA ILE A 119 18.12 21.52 21.47
C ILE A 119 19.03 21.07 20.32
N TYR A 120 18.46 20.38 19.35
CA TYR A 120 19.18 20.03 18.13
C TYR A 120 19.19 21.25 17.20
N ASN A 121 20.31 21.46 16.53
CA ASN A 121 20.40 22.49 15.49
C ASN A 121 19.56 22.04 14.28
N VAL A 122 18.39 22.67 14.13
CA VAL A 122 17.51 22.51 12.96
C VAL A 122 17.76 23.67 12.03
N ILE A 123 18.18 23.36 10.80
CA ILE A 123 18.45 24.35 9.77
C ILE A 123 17.12 24.77 9.15
N SER A 124 16.85 26.07 9.12
CA SER A 124 15.77 26.63 8.32
C SER A 124 16.04 26.36 6.83
N PRO A 125 15.07 25.81 6.07
CA PRO A 125 15.30 25.46 4.66
C PRO A 125 15.77 26.66 3.82
N PRO A 126 16.94 26.58 3.13
CA PRO A 126 17.32 27.60 2.15
C PRO A 126 16.40 27.55 0.92
N ALA A 127 16.49 28.53 0.03
CA ALA A 127 15.64 28.61 -1.17
C ALA A 127 15.75 27.39 -2.11
N ALA A 128 16.92 26.76 -2.18
CA ALA A 128 17.11 25.49 -2.86
C ALA A 128 18.12 24.64 -2.11
N PHE A 129 17.92 23.34 -2.09
CA PHE A 129 18.84 22.39 -1.47
C PHE A 129 18.79 21.05 -2.19
N LYS A 130 19.92 20.36 -2.26
CA LYS A 130 20.02 19.01 -2.84
C LYS A 130 21.02 18.17 -2.06
N ILE A 131 20.56 17.02 -1.57
CA ILE A 131 21.43 15.98 -1.04
C ILE A 131 22.05 15.24 -2.22
N SER A 132 23.37 15.05 -2.16
CA SER A 132 24.14 14.36 -3.21
C SER A 132 24.67 13.01 -2.72
N GLY A 133 25.17 12.19 -3.65
CA GLY A 133 25.81 10.90 -3.32
C GLY A 133 24.88 9.69 -3.30
N PHE A 134 23.66 9.80 -3.83
CA PHE A 134 22.79 8.65 -4.04
C PHE A 134 23.33 7.75 -5.15
N GLN A 135 23.40 6.46 -4.86
CA GLN A 135 23.65 5.43 -5.87
C GLN A 135 22.30 4.96 -6.38
N HIS A 136 21.96 5.35 -7.61
CA HIS A 136 20.68 4.99 -8.21
C HIS A 136 20.61 3.49 -8.51
N GLU A 137 19.39 2.97 -8.59
CA GLU A 137 19.08 1.59 -8.95
C GLU A 137 17.70 1.57 -9.60
N PHE A 138 17.62 0.97 -10.79
CA PHE A 138 16.35 0.78 -11.47
C PHE A 138 15.61 -0.41 -10.85
N GLU A 139 14.29 -0.30 -10.76
CA GLU A 139 13.50 -1.40 -10.24
C GLU A 139 13.53 -2.64 -11.15
N THR A 140 13.48 -3.80 -10.52
CA THR A 140 13.03 -5.05 -11.15
C THR A 140 11.49 -5.12 -11.08
N PRO A 141 10.83 -5.98 -11.85
CA PRO A 141 9.36 -6.01 -11.93
C PRO A 141 8.65 -6.05 -10.56
N ASN A 142 7.75 -5.08 -10.33
CA ASN A 142 7.00 -4.87 -9.08
C ASN A 142 7.88 -4.64 -7.85
N ASN A 143 9.06 -4.04 -8.01
CA ASN A 143 10.04 -3.88 -6.93
C ASN A 143 10.32 -2.42 -6.57
N CYS A 144 9.39 -1.52 -6.90
CA CYS A 144 9.54 -0.08 -6.67
C CYS A 144 9.87 0.26 -5.20
N GLY A 145 9.16 -0.35 -4.24
CA GLY A 145 9.41 -0.17 -2.81
C GLY A 145 10.81 -0.60 -2.39
N PRO A 146 11.19 -1.89 -2.57
CA PRO A 146 12.53 -2.38 -2.25
C PRO A 146 13.65 -1.63 -2.98
N ALA A 147 13.49 -1.27 -4.26
CA ALA A 147 14.49 -0.50 -4.99
C ALA A 147 14.65 0.92 -4.42
N THR A 148 13.54 1.60 -4.12
CA THR A 148 13.57 2.95 -3.54
C THR A 148 14.21 2.93 -2.14
N LEU A 149 13.87 1.93 -1.32
CA LEU A 149 14.47 1.74 -0.01
C LEU A 149 15.96 1.40 -0.10
N ALA A 150 16.39 0.59 -1.06
CA ALA A 150 17.81 0.27 -1.26
C ALA A 150 18.65 1.53 -1.59
N ILE A 151 18.13 2.44 -2.41
CA ILE A 151 18.78 3.73 -2.69
C ILE A 151 18.94 4.54 -1.40
N LEU A 152 17.88 4.65 -0.58
CA LEU A 152 17.91 5.37 0.69
C LEU A 152 18.85 4.72 1.71
N LEU A 153 18.83 3.40 1.85
CA LEU A 153 19.70 2.70 2.80
C LEU A 153 21.18 2.85 2.43
N ARG A 154 21.52 2.86 1.14
CA ARG A 154 22.89 3.10 0.68
C ARG A 154 23.38 4.53 0.99
N TYR A 155 22.50 5.52 1.03
CA TYR A 155 22.84 6.86 1.56
C TYR A 155 23.33 6.75 3.00
N TRP A 156 22.69 5.91 3.81
CA TRP A 156 23.08 5.56 5.18
C TRP A 156 24.15 4.47 5.30
N LYS A 157 24.95 4.26 4.24
CA LYS A 157 26.08 3.31 4.18
C LYS A 157 25.70 1.84 4.38
N TRP A 158 24.42 1.50 4.29
CA TRP A 158 23.99 0.11 4.22
C TRP A 158 24.54 -0.57 2.94
N LYS A 159 24.84 -1.87 3.04
CA LYS A 159 25.38 -2.68 1.95
C LYS A 159 24.35 -3.70 1.48
N GLY A 160 23.92 -3.54 0.23
CA GLY A 160 22.99 -4.42 -0.47
C GLY A 160 22.28 -3.69 -1.60
N ASP A 161 21.25 -4.33 -2.12
CA ASP A 161 20.43 -3.92 -3.26
C ASP A 161 18.95 -4.24 -3.01
N GLN A 162 18.11 -3.99 -4.01
CA GLN A 162 16.69 -4.28 -3.95
C GLN A 162 16.38 -5.77 -3.78
N GLU A 163 17.23 -6.69 -4.25
CA GLU A 163 16.99 -8.14 -4.20
C GLU A 163 17.09 -8.64 -2.76
N LYS A 164 18.06 -8.12 -2.01
CA LYS A 164 18.21 -8.44 -0.58
C LYS A 164 17.01 -7.99 0.25
N ILE A 165 16.43 -6.83 -0.07
CA ILE A 165 15.22 -6.32 0.59
C ILE A 165 14.01 -7.15 0.16
N ALA A 166 13.85 -7.38 -1.14
CA ALA A 166 12.75 -8.18 -1.70
C ALA A 166 12.75 -9.63 -1.20
N ALA A 167 13.91 -10.24 -0.94
CA ALA A 167 13.98 -11.58 -0.38
C ALA A 167 13.31 -11.72 1.00
N VAL A 168 13.19 -10.60 1.74
CA VAL A 168 12.49 -10.55 3.02
C VAL A 168 11.04 -10.12 2.84
N LEU A 169 10.82 -9.02 2.11
CA LEU A 169 9.51 -8.41 1.98
C LEU A 169 8.59 -9.13 1.00
N LYS A 170 9.15 -9.90 0.07
CA LYS A 170 8.44 -10.54 -1.03
C LYS A 170 8.84 -12.02 -1.11
N PRO A 171 8.51 -12.84 -0.09
CA PRO A 171 8.89 -14.26 -0.09
C PRO A 171 8.30 -15.03 -1.27
N GLN A 172 7.21 -14.53 -1.87
CA GLN A 172 6.71 -14.96 -3.17
C GLN A 172 7.06 -13.91 -4.23
N ILE A 173 7.69 -14.35 -5.33
CA ILE A 173 8.00 -13.49 -6.49
C ILE A 173 6.75 -12.78 -7.05
N ARG A 174 5.55 -13.37 -6.87
CA ARG A 174 4.27 -12.80 -7.34
C ARG A 174 3.70 -11.71 -6.46
N ASP A 175 4.20 -11.55 -5.24
CA ASP A 175 3.80 -10.41 -4.45
C ASP A 175 4.13 -9.15 -5.25
N ARG A 176 3.12 -8.34 -5.54
CA ARG A 176 3.29 -7.14 -6.37
C ARG A 176 3.30 -5.88 -5.53
N ASN A 177 3.06 -5.98 -4.22
CA ASN A 177 3.01 -4.82 -3.37
C ASN A 177 3.96 -4.98 -2.19
N VAL A 178 4.65 -3.90 -1.85
CA VAL A 178 5.34 -3.79 -0.57
C VAL A 178 4.85 -2.49 0.04
N ARG A 179 4.14 -2.62 1.15
CA ARG A 179 3.50 -1.49 1.82
C ARG A 179 4.53 -0.65 2.55
N TRP A 180 4.16 0.59 2.82
CA TRP A 180 4.98 1.53 3.56
C TRP A 180 5.34 1.00 4.96
N ASP A 181 4.45 0.27 5.64
CA ASP A 181 4.71 -0.29 6.97
C ASP A 181 5.72 -1.42 6.93
N GLU A 182 5.71 -2.23 5.86
CA GLU A 182 6.69 -3.28 5.64
C GLU A 182 8.08 -2.70 5.37
N LEU A 183 8.16 -1.61 4.59
CA LEU A 183 9.40 -0.86 4.39
C LEU A 183 9.93 -0.30 5.72
N VAL A 184 9.07 0.31 6.52
CA VAL A 184 9.42 0.83 7.86
C VAL A 184 9.92 -0.31 8.74
N GLN A 185 9.18 -1.41 8.81
CA GLN A 185 9.51 -2.55 9.65
C GLN A 185 10.82 -3.20 9.23
N TYR A 186 11.06 -3.35 7.92
CA TYR A 186 12.31 -3.88 7.40
C TYR A 186 13.53 -3.10 7.92
N VAL A 187 13.46 -1.76 7.94
CA VAL A 187 14.56 -0.94 8.47
C VAL A 187 14.78 -1.23 9.95
N ARG A 188 13.71 -1.27 10.74
CA ARG A 188 13.79 -1.51 12.19
C ARG A 188 14.34 -2.89 12.54
N THR A 189 14.12 -3.90 11.69
CA THR A 189 14.54 -5.29 11.95
C THR A 189 15.85 -5.67 11.27
N HIS A 190 16.17 -5.09 10.11
CA HIS A 190 17.32 -5.50 9.28
C HIS A 190 18.43 -4.45 9.15
N ALA A 191 18.25 -3.24 9.69
CA ALA A 191 19.25 -2.18 9.72
C ALA A 191 19.36 -1.55 11.12
N GLY A 192 19.76 -2.32 12.13
CA GLY A 192 19.65 -1.94 13.56
C GLY A 192 20.41 -0.69 14.05
N TRP A 193 21.23 -0.03 13.22
CA TRP A 193 21.80 1.30 13.52
C TRP A 193 20.94 2.45 12.99
N LEU A 194 19.90 2.13 12.23
CA LEU A 194 18.89 3.03 11.72
C LEU A 194 17.57 2.78 12.44
N ASN A 195 16.74 3.81 12.46
CA ASN A 195 15.33 3.72 12.75
C ASN A 195 14.56 4.32 11.58
N SER A 196 13.27 4.07 11.56
CA SER A 196 12.36 4.57 10.54
C SER A 196 11.01 4.86 11.16
N LEU A 197 10.29 5.80 10.57
CA LEU A 197 8.87 6.05 10.85
C LEU A 197 8.22 6.58 9.58
N PHE A 198 6.89 6.53 9.56
CA PHE A 198 6.09 7.19 8.55
C PHE A 198 5.15 8.19 9.20
N ARG A 199 4.66 9.14 8.41
CA ARG A 199 3.60 10.09 8.74
C ARG A 199 2.76 10.36 7.50
N VAL A 200 1.60 10.96 7.70
CA VAL A 200 0.68 11.36 6.64
C VAL A 200 0.45 12.87 6.69
N GLY A 201 -0.20 13.44 5.67
CA GLY A 201 -0.42 14.88 5.59
C GLY A 201 0.86 15.70 5.43
N GLY A 202 1.91 15.13 4.81
CA GLY A 202 3.11 15.89 4.48
C GLY A 202 2.82 17.04 3.51
N SER A 203 3.64 18.08 3.55
CA SER A 203 3.55 19.23 2.64
C SER A 203 4.86 19.50 1.92
N TYR A 204 4.89 20.48 1.01
CA TYR A 204 6.14 20.90 0.40
C TYR A 204 7.14 21.38 1.45
N GLU A 205 6.66 22.10 2.47
CA GLU A 205 7.45 22.57 3.60
C GLU A 205 8.01 21.41 4.42
N THR A 206 7.25 20.31 4.59
CA THR A 206 7.77 19.08 5.20
C THR A 206 8.95 18.53 4.38
N LEU A 207 8.79 18.43 3.06
CA LEU A 207 9.86 17.94 2.18
C LEU A 207 11.11 18.84 2.29
N GLN A 208 10.92 20.15 2.25
CA GLN A 208 12.00 21.13 2.39
C GLN A 208 12.72 21.01 3.73
N LEU A 209 11.96 20.93 4.83
CA LEU A 209 12.49 20.84 6.18
C LEU A 209 13.38 19.63 6.37
N PHE A 210 12.90 18.45 6.01
CA PHE A 210 13.67 17.22 6.18
C PHE A 210 14.88 17.16 5.26
N VAL A 211 14.70 17.51 3.98
CA VAL A 211 15.79 17.46 2.99
C VAL A 211 16.90 18.46 3.31
N ALA A 212 16.56 19.69 3.71
CA ALA A 212 17.54 20.68 4.15
C ALA A 212 18.33 20.25 5.41
N ASN A 213 17.73 19.38 6.23
CA ASN A 213 18.36 18.86 7.44
C ASN A 213 19.08 17.52 7.24
N GLY A 214 19.23 17.06 5.99
CA GLY A 214 19.98 15.86 5.63
C GLY A 214 19.17 14.57 5.66
N TYR A 215 17.84 14.65 5.74
CA TYR A 215 16.95 13.49 5.77
C TYR A 215 16.13 13.44 4.48
N PRO A 216 16.57 12.67 3.46
CA PRO A 216 15.73 12.41 2.30
C PRO A 216 14.49 11.61 2.70
N LEU A 217 13.37 11.82 2.01
CA LEU A 217 12.07 11.23 2.33
C LEU A 217 11.61 10.32 1.20
N ILE A 218 11.14 9.12 1.53
CA ILE A 218 10.36 8.33 0.59
C ILE A 218 8.92 8.83 0.67
N ILE A 219 8.30 9.09 -0.48
CA ILE A 219 6.87 9.37 -0.58
C ILE A 219 6.20 8.31 -1.44
N GLU A 220 4.95 7.99 -1.13
CA GLU A 220 4.12 7.10 -1.95
C GLU A 220 3.19 7.96 -2.81
N THR A 221 3.11 7.65 -4.10
CA THR A 221 2.42 8.46 -5.09
C THR A 221 1.63 7.56 -6.04
N GLY A 222 0.54 8.06 -6.59
CA GLY A 222 -0.03 7.45 -7.78
C GLY A 222 0.90 7.58 -8.98
N TYR A 223 0.75 6.67 -9.92
CA TYR A 223 1.51 6.67 -11.16
C TYR A 223 0.65 6.07 -12.27
N GLU A 224 0.57 6.77 -13.40
CA GLU A 224 -0.23 6.30 -14.53
C GLU A 224 0.67 5.53 -15.50
N LEU A 225 0.35 4.25 -15.71
CA LEU A 225 0.97 3.41 -16.74
C LEU A 225 -0.03 3.14 -17.87
N ASP A 226 0.44 2.63 -19.01
CA ASP A 226 -0.44 2.15 -20.11
C ASP A 226 -1.44 1.09 -19.65
N VAL A 227 -1.11 0.38 -18.57
CA VAL A 227 -1.97 -0.63 -17.94
C VAL A 227 -2.96 -0.04 -16.93
N GLY A 228 -2.99 1.29 -16.75
CA GLY A 228 -3.77 2.05 -15.78
C GLY A 228 -2.98 2.43 -14.52
N TRP A 229 -3.62 3.21 -13.66
CA TRP A 229 -3.12 3.67 -12.35
C TRP A 229 -2.46 2.58 -11.49
N VAL A 230 -1.32 2.90 -10.86
CA VAL A 230 -0.61 2.07 -9.87
C VAL A 230 -0.04 2.95 -8.76
N GLY A 231 0.30 2.36 -7.62
CA GLY A 231 1.14 3.00 -6.60
C GLY A 231 2.61 2.96 -7.00
N HIS A 232 3.35 3.99 -6.60
CA HIS A 232 4.78 4.13 -6.87
C HIS A 232 5.47 4.91 -5.75
N TYR A 233 6.75 4.62 -5.52
CA TYR A 233 7.54 5.34 -4.53
C TYR A 233 8.53 6.29 -5.20
N LEU A 234 8.65 7.50 -4.65
CA LEU A 234 9.68 8.46 -5.03
C LEU A 234 10.56 8.75 -3.81
N LEU A 235 11.87 8.78 -4.01
CA LEU A 235 12.80 9.27 -2.98
C LEU A 235 13.11 10.75 -3.22
N VAL A 236 12.54 11.64 -2.40
CA VAL A 236 12.77 13.08 -2.46
C VAL A 236 14.14 13.40 -1.85
N THR A 237 14.99 14.04 -2.65
CA THR A 237 16.41 14.29 -2.34
C THR A 237 16.84 15.74 -2.52
N GLY A 238 15.95 16.60 -3.03
CA GLY A 238 16.22 18.01 -3.22
C GLY A 238 14.95 18.79 -3.53
N TYR A 239 15.06 20.10 -3.54
CA TYR A 239 13.99 21.02 -3.90
C TYR A 239 14.54 22.37 -4.37
N ASP A 240 13.68 23.13 -5.05
CA ASP A 240 13.89 24.54 -5.38
C ASP A 240 12.57 25.30 -5.18
N ALA A 241 12.55 26.18 -4.16
CA ALA A 241 11.39 26.97 -3.76
C ALA A 241 11.02 28.02 -4.80
N ASN A 242 11.99 28.59 -5.52
CA ASN A 242 11.71 29.59 -6.55
C ASN A 242 11.10 28.93 -7.78
N ALA A 243 11.58 27.74 -8.15
CA ALA A 243 11.07 26.97 -9.27
C ALA A 243 9.82 26.13 -8.93
N GLN A 244 9.46 26.02 -7.64
CA GLN A 244 8.40 25.15 -7.13
C GLN A 244 8.60 23.70 -7.60
N THR A 245 9.81 23.17 -7.38
CA THR A 245 10.17 21.81 -7.80
C THR A 245 10.78 20.98 -6.69
N VAL A 246 10.65 19.66 -6.84
CA VAL A 246 11.39 18.65 -6.06
C VAL A 246 12.31 17.85 -6.97
N ILE A 247 13.40 17.35 -6.41
CA ILE A 247 14.37 16.47 -7.07
C ILE A 247 14.21 15.08 -6.46
N VAL A 248 13.88 14.09 -7.29
CA VAL A 248 13.62 12.72 -6.86
C VAL A 248 14.60 11.71 -7.47
N GLN A 249 14.89 10.65 -6.72
CA GLN A 249 15.37 9.40 -7.31
C GLN A 249 14.14 8.56 -7.60
N ASP A 250 13.92 8.27 -8.88
CA ASP A 250 12.75 7.52 -9.36
C ASP A 250 13.24 6.22 -10.00
N VAL A 251 12.93 5.11 -9.36
CA VAL A 251 13.41 3.78 -9.77
C VAL A 251 12.90 3.32 -11.15
N THR A 252 11.88 3.99 -11.69
CA THR A 252 11.37 3.77 -13.05
C THR A 252 11.85 4.87 -14.00
N GLY A 253 11.81 6.13 -13.55
CA GLY A 253 12.12 7.31 -14.38
C GLY A 253 13.59 7.74 -14.40
N GLY A 254 14.44 7.19 -13.54
CA GLY A 254 15.87 7.49 -13.44
C GLY A 254 16.27 8.44 -12.29
N PRO A 255 17.58 8.73 -12.16
CA PRO A 255 18.12 9.51 -11.06
C PRO A 255 17.90 11.01 -11.22
N ASN A 256 17.78 11.72 -10.08
CA ASN A 256 17.77 13.18 -9.99
C ASN A 256 16.74 13.87 -10.90
N ARG A 257 15.55 13.29 -11.06
CA ARG A 257 14.48 13.92 -11.84
C ARG A 257 13.96 15.15 -11.12
N THR A 258 13.87 16.26 -11.83
CA THR A 258 13.21 17.47 -11.34
C THR A 258 11.74 17.43 -11.75
N MET A 259 10.84 17.60 -10.77
CA MET A 259 9.39 17.54 -10.96
C MET A 259 8.72 18.75 -10.31
N GLN A 260 7.67 19.27 -10.95
CA GLN A 260 6.85 20.34 -10.38
C GLN A 260 6.13 19.82 -9.13
N ILE A 261 6.25 20.53 -8.00
CA ILE A 261 5.67 20.07 -6.73
C ILE A 261 4.14 19.95 -6.83
N ALA A 262 3.48 20.86 -7.55
CA ALA A 262 2.04 20.78 -7.76
C ALA A 262 1.59 19.52 -8.52
N ALA A 263 2.44 18.96 -9.39
CA ALA A 263 2.15 17.71 -10.08
C ALA A 263 2.40 16.50 -9.17
N VAL A 264 3.48 16.54 -8.38
CA VAL A 264 3.79 15.50 -7.38
C VAL A 264 2.69 15.45 -6.31
N ASP A 265 2.26 16.60 -5.79
CA ASP A 265 1.25 16.68 -4.72
C ASP A 265 -0.09 16.06 -5.11
N LYS A 266 -0.52 16.25 -6.36
CA LYS A 266 -1.74 15.60 -6.89
C LYS A 266 -1.69 14.08 -6.83
N LEU A 267 -0.50 13.50 -7.03
CA LEU A 267 -0.28 12.05 -6.97
C LEU A 267 -0.02 11.59 -5.53
N TRP A 268 0.65 12.42 -4.74
CA TRP A 268 0.97 12.17 -3.33
C TRP A 268 -0.27 12.21 -2.42
N GLN A 269 -1.21 13.11 -2.71
CA GLN A 269 -2.52 13.18 -2.06
C GLN A 269 -3.26 11.84 -2.10
N GLN A 270 -3.12 11.09 -3.20
CA GLN A 270 -3.79 9.81 -3.40
C GLN A 270 -3.39 8.78 -2.33
N PHE A 271 -2.21 8.97 -1.73
CA PHE A 271 -1.68 8.17 -0.62
C PHE A 271 -1.61 8.97 0.68
N ASN A 272 -2.60 9.84 0.93
CA ASN A 272 -2.69 10.63 2.17
C ASN A 272 -1.43 11.48 2.44
N ARG A 273 -0.71 11.88 1.40
CA ARG A 273 0.58 12.56 1.50
C ARG A 273 1.54 11.83 2.46
N LEU A 274 1.58 10.50 2.35
CA LEU A 274 2.42 9.63 3.16
C LEU A 274 3.90 9.86 2.86
N TYR A 275 4.69 10.00 3.92
CA TYR A 275 6.15 10.03 3.82
C TYR A 275 6.79 9.12 4.86
N ILE A 276 7.91 8.52 4.48
CA ILE A 276 8.75 7.69 5.32
C ILE A 276 10.10 8.39 5.48
N VAL A 277 10.56 8.47 6.73
CA VAL A 277 11.91 8.92 7.06
C VAL A 277 12.71 7.75 7.63
N VAL A 278 13.95 7.61 7.16
CA VAL A 278 14.95 6.68 7.71
C VAL A 278 16.12 7.50 8.22
N TYR A 279 16.57 7.21 9.44
CA TYR A 279 17.55 8.03 10.15
C TYR A 279 18.39 7.19 11.12
N PRO A 280 19.63 7.60 11.45
CA PRO A 280 20.42 6.97 12.51
C PRO A 280 19.69 7.00 13.85
N VAL A 281 19.73 5.91 14.63
CA VAL A 281 19.03 5.85 15.93
C VAL A 281 19.40 7.02 16.86
N ALA A 282 20.65 7.50 16.78
CA ALA A 282 21.14 8.66 17.54
C ALA A 282 20.43 9.98 17.21
N ASP A 283 19.79 10.09 16.04
CA ASP A 283 19.11 11.30 15.57
C ASP A 283 17.64 11.37 15.99
N ALA A 284 17.14 10.41 16.79
CA ALA A 284 15.72 10.33 17.15
C ALA A 284 15.17 11.64 17.75
N GLY A 285 15.94 12.32 18.61
CA GLY A 285 15.53 13.61 19.17
C GLY A 285 15.46 14.74 18.13
N LYS A 286 16.38 14.74 17.15
CA LYS A 286 16.36 15.70 16.03
C LYS A 286 15.16 15.44 15.11
N ILE A 287 14.85 14.18 14.82
CA ILE A 287 13.66 13.82 14.04
C ILE A 287 12.37 14.26 14.76
N ALA A 288 12.27 14.02 16.07
CA ALA A 288 11.13 14.50 16.85
C ALA A 288 11.00 16.03 16.80
N GLN A 289 12.12 16.77 16.85
CA GLN A 289 12.12 18.22 16.72
C GLN A 289 11.72 18.69 15.31
N LEU A 290 12.15 17.99 14.25
CA LEU A 290 11.75 18.29 12.87
C LEU A 290 10.26 18.03 12.61
N LEU A 291 9.72 16.95 13.19
CA LEU A 291 8.29 16.65 13.14
C LEU A 291 7.47 17.66 13.95
N GLY A 292 8.03 18.21 15.03
CA GLY A 292 7.30 19.12 15.92
C GLY A 292 6.03 18.44 16.44
N PRO A 293 4.84 19.07 16.30
CA PRO A 293 3.59 18.45 16.70
C PRO A 293 3.20 17.20 15.88
N ASP A 294 3.84 16.92 14.72
CA ASP A 294 3.65 15.63 14.02
C ASP A 294 4.42 14.50 14.68
N ALA A 295 5.25 14.75 15.70
CA ALA A 295 5.94 13.68 16.41
C ALA A 295 4.93 12.77 17.13
N ASP A 296 3.84 13.35 17.62
CA ASP A 296 2.67 12.63 18.12
C ASP A 296 1.78 12.17 16.95
N LEU A 297 1.41 10.89 16.95
CA LEU A 297 0.71 10.28 15.83
C LEU A 297 -0.73 10.76 15.71
N ASP A 298 -1.43 10.94 16.84
CA ASP A 298 -2.81 11.45 16.86
C ASP A 298 -2.86 12.88 16.36
N SER A 299 -1.90 13.71 16.79
CA SER A 299 -1.74 15.09 16.34
C SER A 299 -1.42 15.16 14.84
N ASN A 300 -0.61 14.23 14.31
CA ASN A 300 -0.36 14.13 12.88
C ASN A 300 -1.62 13.75 12.10
N ARG A 301 -2.33 12.73 12.56
CA ARG A 301 -3.57 12.23 11.92
C ARG A 301 -4.69 13.25 11.99
N ALA A 302 -4.77 14.05 13.07
CA ALA A 302 -5.77 15.11 13.20
C ALA A 302 -5.55 16.20 12.15
N ARG A 303 -4.29 16.63 11.94
CA ARG A 303 -3.96 17.58 10.87
C ARG A 303 -4.17 17.00 9.48
N ALA A 304 -3.78 15.74 9.27
CA ALA A 304 -4.02 15.07 7.99
C ALA A 304 -5.52 14.93 7.69
N LEU A 305 -6.35 14.68 8.70
CA LEU A 305 -7.81 14.65 8.57
C LEU A 305 -8.37 16.03 8.17
N GLU A 306 -7.91 17.10 8.82
CA GLU A 306 -8.31 18.47 8.47
C GLU A 306 -7.94 18.82 7.03
N GLN A 307 -6.69 18.52 6.63
CA GLN A 307 -6.24 18.74 5.25
C GLN A 307 -7.06 17.91 4.25
N ALA A 308 -7.32 16.63 4.55
CA ALA A 308 -8.13 15.78 3.70
C ALA A 308 -9.58 16.27 3.57
N ALA A 309 -10.13 16.88 4.64
CA ALA A 309 -11.47 17.47 4.61
C ALA A 309 -11.51 18.72 3.71
N ALA A 310 -10.46 19.55 3.78
CA ALA A 310 -10.30 20.70 2.90
C ALA A 310 -10.17 20.27 1.43
N ASP A 311 -9.34 19.27 1.15
CA ASP A 311 -9.14 18.71 -0.19
C ASP A 311 -10.45 18.17 -0.80
N ARG A 312 -11.20 17.39 0.00
CA ARG A 312 -12.51 16.84 -0.38
C ARG A 312 -13.53 17.93 -0.68
N THR A 313 -13.48 19.04 0.06
CA THR A 313 -14.37 20.20 -0.14
C THR A 313 -13.97 21.00 -1.39
N ALA A 314 -12.66 21.14 -1.63
CA ALA A 314 -12.12 21.85 -2.78
C ALA A 314 -12.44 21.14 -4.11
N ASP A 315 -12.44 19.81 -4.12
CA ASP A 315 -12.84 19.02 -5.28
C ASP A 315 -13.71 17.82 -4.89
N THR A 316 -15.02 18.05 -4.86
CA THR A 316 -16.01 17.01 -4.52
C THR A 316 -16.12 15.89 -5.56
N ALA A 317 -15.51 16.04 -6.75
CA ALA A 317 -15.46 15.01 -7.78
C ALA A 317 -14.18 14.15 -7.71
N ASN A 318 -13.20 14.53 -6.89
CA ASN A 318 -11.97 13.78 -6.72
C ASN A 318 -12.15 12.56 -5.81
N ALA A 319 -12.25 11.36 -6.42
CA ALA A 319 -12.40 10.09 -5.70
C ALA A 319 -11.31 9.86 -4.64
N PHE A 320 -10.06 10.29 -4.89
CA PHE A 320 -8.96 10.11 -3.94
C PHE A 320 -9.04 11.02 -2.73
N ALA A 321 -9.63 12.22 -2.87
CA ALA A 321 -9.84 13.12 -1.72
C ALA A 321 -10.86 12.53 -0.74
N TRP A 322 -11.96 11.96 -1.26
CA TRP A 322 -12.92 11.19 -0.45
C TRP A 322 -12.25 9.99 0.22
N PHE A 323 -11.48 9.21 -0.54
CA PHE A 323 -10.77 8.05 -0.01
C PHE A 323 -9.81 8.42 1.12
N THR A 324 -9.01 9.47 0.93
CA THR A 324 -8.02 9.95 1.90
C THR A 324 -8.67 10.47 3.18
N HIS A 325 -9.80 11.18 3.05
CA HIS A 325 -10.57 11.60 4.22
C HIS A 325 -11.12 10.38 4.98
N GLY A 326 -11.68 9.40 4.27
CA GLY A 326 -12.11 8.12 4.86
C GLY A 326 -10.99 7.35 5.56
N SER A 327 -9.77 7.34 5.00
CA SER A 327 -8.60 6.71 5.63
C SER A 327 -8.21 7.38 6.95
N ASN A 328 -8.26 8.71 7.04
CA ASN A 328 -8.00 9.40 8.30
C ASN A 328 -9.15 9.22 9.32
N LEU A 329 -10.40 9.14 8.88
CA LEU A 329 -11.53 8.83 9.75
C LEU A 329 -11.43 7.43 10.38
N ASN A 330 -10.97 6.45 9.61
CA ASN A 330 -10.70 5.10 10.09
C ASN A 330 -9.69 5.07 11.25
N TYR A 331 -8.64 5.89 11.19
CA TYR A 331 -7.65 6.00 12.26
C TYR A 331 -8.31 6.41 13.58
N PHE A 332 -9.27 7.33 13.52
CA PHE A 332 -10.06 7.77 14.68
C PHE A 332 -11.30 6.93 14.96
N GLU A 333 -11.38 5.72 14.38
CA GLU A 333 -12.49 4.78 14.54
C GLU A 333 -13.87 5.35 14.14
N ARG A 334 -13.89 6.42 13.33
CA ARG A 334 -15.11 7.04 12.79
C ARG A 334 -15.61 6.25 11.58
N TYR A 335 -15.82 4.95 11.78
CA TYR A 335 -16.04 3.98 10.71
C TYR A 335 -17.32 4.23 9.90
N THR A 336 -18.37 4.75 10.52
CA THR A 336 -19.61 5.12 9.80
C THR A 336 -19.37 6.22 8.77
N GLU A 337 -18.64 7.26 9.15
CA GLU A 337 -18.29 8.36 8.25
C GLU A 337 -17.28 7.90 7.20
N ALA A 338 -16.28 7.10 7.60
CA ALA A 338 -15.30 6.52 6.69
C ALA A 338 -15.96 5.64 5.62
N ALA A 339 -16.91 4.77 6.01
CA ALA A 339 -17.65 3.92 5.09
C ALA A 339 -18.43 4.74 4.05
N ALA A 340 -19.06 5.84 4.47
CA ALA A 340 -19.75 6.75 3.54
C ALA A 340 -18.79 7.43 2.55
N ASP A 341 -17.61 7.84 3.02
CA ASP A 341 -16.58 8.42 2.14
C ASP A 341 -16.00 7.39 1.17
N PHE A 342 -15.78 6.15 1.61
CA PHE A 342 -15.33 5.07 0.72
C PHE A 342 -16.39 4.69 -0.31
N ASP A 343 -17.67 4.69 0.06
CA ASP A 343 -18.76 4.52 -0.90
C ASP A 343 -18.72 5.65 -1.95
N LYS A 344 -18.57 6.90 -1.51
CA LYS A 344 -18.50 8.05 -2.41
C LYS A 344 -17.28 7.99 -3.33
N ALA A 345 -16.12 7.63 -2.81
CA ALA A 345 -14.90 7.43 -3.62
C ALA A 345 -15.13 6.36 -4.71
N ARG A 346 -15.72 5.23 -4.36
CA ARG A 346 -16.06 4.15 -5.31
C ARG A 346 -17.07 4.60 -6.35
N GLU A 347 -18.10 5.37 -5.96
CA GLU A 347 -19.08 5.95 -6.89
C GLU A 347 -18.45 6.90 -7.91
N LEU A 348 -17.44 7.67 -7.48
CA LEU A 348 -16.68 8.59 -8.34
C LEU A 348 -15.65 7.88 -9.23
N GLY A 349 -15.53 6.55 -9.15
CA GLY A 349 -14.65 5.77 -10.01
C GLY A 349 -13.24 5.61 -9.48
N LEU A 350 -13.06 5.51 -8.16
CA LEU A 350 -11.77 5.16 -7.55
C LEU A 350 -11.17 3.92 -8.25
N PRO A 351 -9.89 3.96 -8.67
CA PRO A 351 -9.24 2.83 -9.32
C PRO A 351 -9.27 1.59 -8.43
N TRP A 352 -9.62 0.44 -9.01
CA TRP A 352 -9.70 -0.80 -8.24
C TRP A 352 -8.39 -1.25 -7.60
N ARG A 353 -7.27 -0.90 -8.24
CA ARG A 353 -5.93 -1.16 -7.73
C ARG A 353 -5.61 -0.37 -6.46
N MET A 354 -6.42 0.61 -6.08
CA MET A 354 -6.27 1.26 -4.77
C MET A 354 -6.28 0.25 -3.63
N LEU A 355 -7.10 -0.79 -3.74
CA LEU A 355 -7.17 -1.87 -2.75
C LEU A 355 -6.00 -2.86 -2.79
N PHE A 356 -5.01 -2.64 -3.65
CA PHE A 356 -3.74 -3.36 -3.54
C PHE A 356 -2.87 -2.77 -2.46
N TYR A 357 -2.99 -1.45 -2.28
CA TYR A 357 -2.11 -0.66 -1.42
C TYR A 357 -2.79 -0.25 -0.12
N GLN A 358 -4.10 0.00 -0.15
CA GLN A 358 -4.84 0.54 0.99
C GLN A 358 -6.13 -0.25 1.25
N PHE A 359 -6.25 -0.77 2.47
CA PHE A 359 -7.32 -1.68 2.88
C PHE A 359 -8.41 -1.03 3.75
N GLY A 360 -8.33 0.29 3.93
CA GLY A 360 -9.26 1.08 4.76
C GLY A 360 -10.74 0.76 4.53
N PRO A 361 -11.23 0.59 3.28
CA PRO A 361 -12.63 0.23 3.04
C PRO A 361 -13.06 -1.07 3.72
N TYR A 362 -12.21 -2.10 3.76
CA TYR A 362 -12.55 -3.36 4.44
C TYR A 362 -12.77 -3.14 5.94
N ALA A 363 -11.87 -2.40 6.59
CA ALA A 363 -11.98 -2.06 8.01
C ALA A 363 -13.23 -1.25 8.32
N ALA A 364 -13.53 -0.22 7.51
CA ALA A 364 -14.71 0.61 7.70
C ALA A 364 -15.99 -0.21 7.59
N TYR A 365 -16.15 -0.97 6.50
CA TYR A 365 -17.34 -1.78 6.26
C TYR A 365 -17.51 -2.89 7.30
N PHE A 366 -16.42 -3.55 7.71
CA PHE A 366 -16.46 -4.58 8.74
C PHE A 366 -16.97 -4.03 10.07
N ASN A 367 -16.42 -2.91 10.54
CA ASN A 367 -16.76 -2.33 11.84
C ASN A 367 -18.20 -1.77 11.89
N VAL A 368 -18.79 -1.40 10.75
CA VAL A 368 -20.20 -0.97 10.67
C VAL A 368 -21.17 -2.11 10.33
N GLY A 369 -20.70 -3.37 10.40
CA GLY A 369 -21.53 -4.55 10.18
C GLY A 369 -21.87 -4.86 8.72
N ARG A 370 -21.27 -4.16 7.74
CA ARG A 370 -21.45 -4.38 6.30
C ARG A 370 -20.57 -5.53 5.81
N TYR A 371 -20.69 -6.70 6.46
CA TYR A 371 -19.85 -7.88 6.18
C TYR A 371 -19.99 -8.38 4.74
N GLN A 372 -21.20 -8.31 4.16
CA GLN A 372 -21.40 -8.70 2.76
C GLN A 372 -20.64 -7.78 1.80
N ASP A 373 -20.55 -6.47 2.09
CA ASP A 373 -19.78 -5.55 1.25
C ASP A 373 -18.27 -5.83 1.34
N VAL A 374 -17.76 -6.24 2.51
CA VAL A 374 -16.38 -6.71 2.64
C VAL A 374 -16.17 -7.95 1.76
N ILE A 375 -17.09 -8.92 1.79
CA ILE A 375 -17.01 -10.14 0.97
C ILE A 375 -17.05 -9.83 -0.52
N ASP A 376 -17.97 -8.98 -0.95
CA ASP A 376 -18.14 -8.64 -2.37
C ASP A 376 -16.92 -7.86 -2.88
N LEU A 377 -16.44 -6.89 -2.10
CA LEU A 377 -15.30 -6.07 -2.46
C LEU A 377 -14.00 -6.89 -2.49
N SER A 378 -13.73 -7.69 -1.45
CA SER A 378 -12.57 -8.59 -1.41
C SER A 378 -12.63 -9.65 -2.50
N THR A 379 -13.80 -10.19 -2.81
CA THR A 379 -13.96 -11.17 -3.91
C THR A 379 -13.68 -10.54 -5.27
N ALA A 380 -14.16 -9.31 -5.51
CA ALA A 380 -13.82 -8.58 -6.73
C ALA A 380 -12.31 -8.33 -6.83
N THR A 381 -11.67 -7.89 -5.74
CA THR A 381 -10.22 -7.70 -5.65
C THR A 381 -9.46 -9.00 -5.93
N LEU A 382 -9.84 -10.10 -5.28
CA LEU A 382 -9.18 -11.41 -5.41
C LEU A 382 -9.37 -12.06 -6.80
N ASN A 383 -10.55 -11.89 -7.40
CA ASN A 383 -10.80 -12.31 -8.78
C ASN A 383 -9.84 -11.60 -9.74
N ALA A 384 -9.47 -10.37 -9.43
CA ALA A 384 -8.59 -9.55 -10.23
C ALA A 384 -7.11 -9.60 -9.79
N ARG A 385 -6.78 -10.08 -8.57
CA ARG A 385 -5.44 -10.46 -8.02
C ARG A 385 -5.56 -11.43 -6.82
N PRO A 386 -5.37 -12.76 -6.98
CA PRO A 386 -5.43 -13.71 -5.88
C PRO A 386 -4.16 -13.71 -5.01
N GLU A 387 -3.19 -12.86 -5.29
CA GLU A 387 -1.92 -12.78 -4.54
C GLU A 387 -1.95 -11.71 -3.44
N LEU A 388 -3.14 -11.30 -2.99
CA LEU A 388 -3.33 -10.28 -1.96
C LEU A 388 -3.84 -10.96 -0.67
N GLU A 389 -2.93 -11.34 0.22
CA GLU A 389 -3.26 -12.04 1.47
C GLU A 389 -4.20 -11.24 2.39
N GLU A 390 -4.10 -9.91 2.41
CA GLU A 390 -4.97 -9.07 3.24
C GLU A 390 -6.42 -9.18 2.82
N SER A 391 -6.70 -9.25 1.51
CA SER A 391 -8.06 -9.43 1.00
C SER A 391 -8.65 -10.76 1.45
N TYR A 392 -7.85 -11.82 1.55
CA TYR A 392 -8.31 -13.10 2.12
C TYR A 392 -8.61 -12.97 3.61
N VAL A 393 -7.74 -12.35 4.41
CA VAL A 393 -8.00 -12.19 5.85
C VAL A 393 -9.26 -11.37 6.11
N TRP A 394 -9.45 -10.25 5.41
CA TRP A 394 -10.66 -9.44 5.55
C TRP A 394 -11.92 -10.21 5.15
N ARG A 395 -11.88 -10.95 4.05
CA ARG A 395 -13.00 -11.79 3.63
C ARG A 395 -13.29 -12.90 4.63
N GLY A 396 -12.24 -13.51 5.17
CA GLY A 396 -12.33 -14.57 6.18
C GLY A 396 -13.02 -14.08 7.45
N TRP A 397 -12.64 -12.90 7.95
CA TRP A 397 -13.32 -12.27 9.08
C TRP A 397 -14.78 -11.97 8.79
N ALA A 398 -15.10 -11.43 7.62
CA ALA A 398 -16.48 -11.16 7.23
C ALA A 398 -17.32 -12.46 7.13
N TRP A 399 -16.75 -13.55 6.59
CA TRP A 399 -17.40 -14.87 6.62
C TRP A 399 -17.65 -15.35 8.04
N TYR A 400 -16.67 -15.20 8.92
CA TYR A 400 -16.79 -15.60 10.31
C TYR A 400 -17.95 -14.86 11.01
N MET A 401 -18.07 -13.55 10.79
CA MET A 401 -19.16 -12.75 11.35
C MET A 401 -20.55 -13.14 10.82
N LEU A 402 -20.62 -13.69 9.60
CA LEU A 402 -21.84 -14.29 9.04
C LEU A 402 -22.08 -15.76 9.45
N GLY A 403 -21.33 -16.27 10.44
CA GLY A 403 -21.42 -17.64 10.93
C GLY A 403 -20.86 -18.70 9.96
N LYS A 404 -20.14 -18.27 8.91
CA LYS A 404 -19.57 -19.13 7.86
C LYS A 404 -18.14 -19.55 8.19
N ARG A 405 -17.96 -20.24 9.32
CA ARG A 405 -16.65 -20.63 9.86
C ARG A 405 -15.76 -21.39 8.88
N THR A 406 -16.32 -22.31 8.09
CA THR A 406 -15.55 -23.10 7.12
C THR A 406 -14.95 -22.23 6.01
N GLN A 407 -15.73 -21.27 5.49
CA GLN A 407 -15.21 -20.31 4.51
C GLN A 407 -14.13 -19.41 5.12
N ALA A 408 -14.31 -18.95 6.36
CA ALA A 408 -13.32 -18.15 7.06
C ALA A 408 -11.96 -18.87 7.17
N ILE A 409 -11.95 -20.12 7.65
CA ILE A 409 -10.73 -20.94 7.76
C ILE A 409 -10.08 -21.16 6.39
N THR A 410 -10.89 -21.34 5.35
CA THR A 410 -10.39 -21.51 3.97
C THR A 410 -9.65 -20.26 3.50
N ASP A 411 -10.22 -19.08 3.73
CA ASP A 411 -9.59 -17.82 3.36
C ASP A 411 -8.33 -17.54 4.19
N PHE A 412 -8.33 -17.77 5.51
CA PHE A 412 -7.12 -17.60 6.33
C PHE A 412 -5.99 -18.54 5.91
N ARG A 413 -6.30 -19.79 5.53
CA ARG A 413 -5.30 -20.71 4.98
C ARG A 413 -4.80 -20.29 3.60
N ALA A 414 -5.65 -19.68 2.78
CA ALA A 414 -5.23 -19.14 1.49
C ALA A 414 -4.24 -17.97 1.68
N ALA A 415 -4.47 -17.09 2.65
CA ALA A 415 -3.52 -16.03 3.04
C ALA A 415 -2.16 -16.63 3.43
N LEU A 416 -2.13 -17.67 4.28
CA LEU A 416 -0.88 -18.34 4.67
C LEU A 416 -0.20 -19.13 3.54
N ALA A 417 -0.96 -19.59 2.55
CA ALA A 417 -0.38 -20.22 1.36
C ALA A 417 0.37 -19.22 0.48
N ILE A 418 -0.04 -17.95 0.49
CA ILE A 418 0.66 -16.85 -0.17
C ILE A 418 1.86 -16.44 0.69
N ASN A 419 1.60 -16.05 1.94
CA ASN A 419 2.61 -15.59 2.87
C ASN A 419 2.54 -16.42 4.18
N PRO A 420 3.39 -17.45 4.32
CA PRO A 420 3.40 -18.30 5.51
C PRO A 420 3.66 -17.56 6.83
N ASN A 421 4.28 -16.38 6.76
CA ASN A 421 4.62 -15.54 7.91
C ASN A 421 3.57 -14.45 8.18
N PHE A 422 2.42 -14.48 7.50
CA PHE A 422 1.39 -13.46 7.67
C PHE A 422 0.66 -13.61 9.01
N THR A 423 1.13 -12.86 10.00
CA THR A 423 0.72 -12.94 11.41
C THR A 423 -0.80 -12.82 11.60
N ASP A 424 -1.49 -11.96 10.82
CA ASP A 424 -2.93 -11.77 10.97
C ASP A 424 -3.73 -13.02 10.61
N ALA A 425 -3.30 -13.76 9.60
CA ALA A 425 -3.92 -15.04 9.26
C ALA A 425 -3.60 -16.13 10.29
N GLN A 426 -2.39 -16.16 10.85
CA GLN A 426 -2.03 -17.07 11.94
C GLN A 426 -2.88 -16.81 13.19
N ASN A 427 -2.99 -15.55 13.59
CA ASN A 427 -3.81 -15.11 14.72
C ASN A 427 -5.28 -15.46 14.51
N ALA A 428 -5.81 -15.21 13.32
CA ALA A 428 -7.20 -15.53 12.99
C ALA A 428 -7.48 -17.04 13.12
N LEU A 429 -6.59 -17.90 12.61
CA LEU A 429 -6.71 -19.35 12.80
C LEU A 429 -6.58 -19.76 14.27
N GLY A 430 -5.67 -19.14 15.01
CA GLY A 430 -5.49 -19.34 16.45
C GLY A 430 -6.74 -19.00 17.26
N ILE A 431 -7.40 -17.88 16.97
CA ILE A 431 -8.69 -17.47 17.55
C ILE A 431 -9.77 -18.52 17.25
N LEU A 432 -9.71 -19.14 16.07
CA LEU A 432 -10.59 -20.23 15.68
C LEU A 432 -10.13 -21.62 16.17
N GLY A 433 -9.09 -21.70 17.01
CA GLY A 433 -8.58 -22.99 17.53
C GLY A 433 -8.13 -23.95 16.43
N VAL A 434 -7.77 -23.43 15.25
CA VAL A 434 -7.23 -24.21 14.13
C VAL A 434 -5.71 -24.16 14.22
N LYS A 435 -5.11 -25.32 14.41
CA LYS A 435 -3.65 -25.49 14.42
C LYS A 435 -3.08 -25.59 13.01
#